data_AF-A0A952UIZ8-F1
#
_entry.id   AF-A0A952UIZ8-F1
#
_cell.length_a   1.000
_cell.length_b   1.000
_cell.length_c   1.000
_cell.angle_alpha   90.00
_cell.angle_beta   90.00
_cell.angle_gamma   90.00
#
_symmetry.space_group_name_H-M   'P 1'
#
loop_
_entity.id
_entity.type
_entity.pdbx_description
1 polymer ?
#
loop_
_entity_poly.entity_id
_entity_poly.type
_entity_poly.pdbx_seq_one_letter_code
_entity_poly.pdbx_strand_id
1 'polypeptide(L)'
;MPPHEEGKRKISFPNSNVSGGNIVVVLIENGKSPDQPYNARLEFWLPPDSPYGNFQLKLRKLCERLDEANRRLIDTFDYRNQAMEQKTSVNLFQRHEYAIEQAVYLMRRVADELIAMIWCLHEWEKTGDYPRQIRIDCIGAALEATQQNLSKDLKVLFDPHNPVMKALNEISNAFKHSFVHSDLTLIGRDEPCVYALGLAHNKLSSEMKFHNFSVSWLVREFSAFYKSGMQWLASFSERHRK
;
A
#
# COMPACT_ATOMS: atom_id res chain seq x y z
N MET A 1 11.77 -3.16 -47.20
CA MET A 1 10.63 -3.34 -46.29
C MET A 1 11.16 -3.91 -44.99
N PRO A 2 11.07 -3.20 -43.86
CA PRO A 2 11.50 -3.72 -42.57
C PRO A 2 10.45 -4.69 -42.01
N PRO A 3 10.84 -5.75 -41.28
CA PRO A 3 9.91 -6.70 -40.69
C PRO A 3 9.38 -6.22 -39.32
N HIS A 4 8.10 -6.51 -39.14
CA HIS A 4 7.19 -6.39 -38.00
C HIS A 4 7.80 -6.32 -36.57
N GLU A 5 7.38 -5.29 -35.83
CA GLU A 5 7.43 -5.25 -34.36
C GLU A 5 6.48 -6.30 -33.76
N GLU A 6 7.02 -7.18 -32.92
CA GLU A 6 6.25 -8.12 -32.11
C GLU A 6 5.40 -7.37 -31.07
N GLY A 7 4.09 -7.63 -31.13
CA GLY A 7 3.10 -7.07 -30.24
C GLY A 7 3.35 -7.42 -28.77
N LYS A 8 3.49 -6.38 -27.95
CA LYS A 8 3.39 -6.43 -26.49
C LYS A 8 2.09 -7.15 -26.10
N ARG A 9 2.20 -8.35 -25.49
CA ARG A 9 1.05 -9.05 -24.90
C ARG A 9 0.47 -8.20 -23.76
N LYS A 10 -0.65 -7.53 -24.02
CA LYS A 10 -1.55 -7.03 -22.97
C LYS A 10 -2.15 -8.24 -22.27
N ILE A 11 -1.73 -8.48 -21.04
CA ILE A 11 -2.39 -9.44 -20.15
C ILE A 11 -3.64 -8.72 -19.64
N SER A 12 -4.82 -9.09 -20.17
CA SER A 12 -6.11 -8.62 -19.67
C SER A 12 -6.54 -9.47 -18.49
N PHE A 13 -6.78 -8.84 -17.34
CA PHE A 13 -7.45 -9.49 -16.22
C PHE A 13 -8.97 -9.53 -16.48
N PRO A 14 -9.68 -10.60 -16.09
CA PRO A 14 -11.14 -10.64 -16.16
C PRO A 14 -11.70 -9.60 -15.18
N ASN A 15 -12.23 -8.51 -15.72
CA ASN A 15 -13.02 -7.54 -14.97
C ASN A 15 -14.19 -8.27 -14.30
N SER A 16 -14.32 -8.14 -12.98
CA SER A 16 -15.59 -8.33 -12.32
C SER A 16 -16.49 -7.16 -12.75
N ASN A 17 -17.18 -7.34 -13.87
CA ASN A 17 -18.20 -6.42 -14.35
C ASN A 17 -19.39 -6.45 -13.38
N VAL A 18 -19.45 -5.48 -12.48
CA VAL A 18 -20.70 -5.12 -11.81
C VAL A 18 -21.39 -4.09 -12.72
N SER A 19 -22.57 -4.45 -13.21
CA SER A 19 -23.33 -3.72 -14.22
C SER A 19 -23.91 -2.41 -13.68
N GLY A 20 -23.56 -1.28 -14.31
CA GLY A 20 -24.22 0.01 -14.12
C GLY A 20 -23.29 1.20 -14.36
N GLY A 21 -22.96 1.50 -15.62
CA GLY A 21 -21.95 2.51 -16.00
C GLY A 21 -20.55 2.01 -15.68
N ASN A 22 -19.67 1.89 -16.69
CA ASN A 22 -18.33 1.29 -16.51
C ASN A 22 -17.43 2.19 -15.64
N ILE A 23 -17.58 2.11 -14.33
CA ILE A 23 -16.63 2.65 -13.36
C ILE A 23 -15.48 1.66 -13.28
N VAL A 24 -14.33 2.04 -13.82
CA VAL A 24 -13.10 1.25 -13.69
C VAL A 24 -12.51 1.56 -12.31
N VAL A 25 -12.80 0.70 -11.34
CA VAL A 25 -12.15 0.77 -10.02
C VAL A 25 -10.72 0.24 -10.15
N VAL A 26 -9.74 1.05 -9.73
CA VAL A 26 -8.33 0.62 -9.67
C VAL A 26 -8.09 -0.03 -8.32
N LEU A 27 -7.69 -1.30 -8.33
CA LEU A 27 -7.40 -2.10 -7.13
C LEU A 27 -5.91 -2.37 -6.99
N ILE A 28 -5.45 -2.57 -5.75
CA ILE A 28 -4.08 -2.95 -5.45
C ILE A 28 -3.83 -4.34 -6.00
N GLU A 29 -2.78 -4.49 -6.82
CA GLU A 29 -2.40 -5.75 -7.42
C GLU A 29 -1.71 -6.66 -6.39
N ASN A 30 -2.49 -7.55 -5.74
CA ASN A 30 -1.95 -8.60 -4.86
C ASN A 30 -1.97 -10.00 -5.51
N GLY A 31 -2.25 -10.08 -6.82
CA GLY A 31 -2.29 -11.33 -7.59
C GLY A 31 -3.64 -12.07 -7.57
N LYS A 32 -4.68 -11.50 -6.94
CA LYS A 32 -6.05 -12.02 -6.96
C LYS A 32 -7.09 -10.90 -6.82
N SER A 33 -8.38 -11.22 -6.98
CA SER A 33 -9.45 -10.32 -6.55
C SER A 33 -9.70 -10.44 -5.03
N PRO A 34 -10.32 -9.44 -4.37
CA PRO A 34 -10.47 -9.42 -2.90
C PRO A 34 -11.21 -10.64 -2.35
N ASP A 35 -12.22 -11.14 -3.08
CA ASP A 35 -13.06 -12.26 -2.63
C ASP A 35 -12.66 -13.60 -3.26
N GLN A 36 -11.63 -13.62 -4.12
CA GLN A 36 -11.04 -14.87 -4.58
C GLN A 36 -10.32 -15.57 -3.40
N PRO A 37 -10.44 -16.90 -3.25
CA PRO A 37 -9.71 -17.62 -2.21
C PRO A 37 -8.19 -17.44 -2.34
N TYR A 38 -7.53 -17.39 -1.18
CA TYR A 38 -6.07 -17.48 -1.11
C TYR A 38 -5.63 -18.84 -1.67
N ASN A 39 -4.63 -18.84 -2.55
CA ASN A 39 -4.19 -20.04 -3.25
C ASN A 39 -2.65 -20.11 -3.32
N ALA A 40 -2.14 -21.31 -3.61
CA ALA A 40 -0.72 -21.64 -3.58
C ALA A 40 0.16 -20.77 -4.50
N ARG A 41 -0.40 -20.06 -5.50
CA ARG A 41 0.40 -19.14 -6.35
C ARG A 41 0.85 -17.89 -5.61
N LEU A 42 0.19 -17.56 -4.50
CA LEU A 42 0.51 -16.43 -3.63
C LEU A 42 1.39 -16.85 -2.43
N GLU A 43 1.69 -18.15 -2.33
CA GLU A 43 2.47 -18.72 -1.25
C GLU A 43 3.88 -19.07 -1.73
N PHE A 44 4.85 -18.65 -0.95
CA PHE A 44 6.21 -19.17 -0.96
C PHE A 44 6.64 -19.35 0.49
N TRP A 45 7.74 -20.08 0.70
CA TRP A 45 8.19 -20.41 2.04
C TRP A 45 8.85 -19.21 2.71
N LEU A 46 8.43 -18.89 3.92
CA LEU A 46 9.18 -18.05 4.86
C LEU A 46 9.33 -18.79 6.19
N PRO A 47 10.35 -18.48 7.00
CA PRO A 47 10.59 -19.19 8.26
C PRO A 47 9.36 -19.15 9.18
N PRO A 48 8.73 -20.30 9.48
CA PRO A 48 7.55 -20.34 10.35
C PRO A 48 7.93 -20.20 11.82
N ASP A 49 9.18 -20.52 12.16
CA ASP A 49 9.72 -20.48 13.51
C ASP A 49 10.86 -19.47 13.57
N SER A 50 10.55 -18.26 14.05
CA SER A 50 11.52 -17.21 14.33
C SER A 50 11.29 -16.59 15.72
N PRO A 51 12.29 -15.90 16.28
CA PRO A 51 12.10 -15.11 17.51
C PRO A 51 11.01 -14.03 17.40
N TYR A 52 10.67 -13.60 16.18
CA TYR A 52 9.62 -12.61 15.89
C TYR A 52 8.28 -13.24 15.50
N GLY A 53 8.13 -14.55 15.74
CA GLY A 53 6.95 -15.34 15.41
C GLY A 53 7.03 -15.95 14.02
N ASN A 54 5.88 -16.11 13.37
CA ASN A 54 5.76 -16.89 12.15
C ASN A 54 5.71 -16.00 10.89
N PHE A 55 6.78 -15.98 10.10
CA PHE A 55 6.83 -15.16 8.88
C PHE A 55 5.91 -15.69 7.77
N GLN A 56 5.64 -17.00 7.71
CA GLN A 56 4.65 -17.56 6.78
C GLN A 56 3.25 -17.00 7.05
N LEU A 57 2.86 -16.92 8.33
CA LEU A 57 1.57 -16.35 8.73
C LEU A 57 1.53 -14.85 8.46
N LYS A 58 2.63 -14.12 8.71
CA LYS A 58 2.71 -12.69 8.37
C LYS A 58 2.50 -12.45 6.88
N LEU A 59 3.12 -13.25 6.01
CA LEU A 59 2.93 -13.18 4.56
C LEU A 59 1.45 -13.28 4.17
N ARG A 60 0.76 -14.30 4.69
CA ARG A 60 -0.68 -14.48 4.47
C ARG A 60 -1.48 -13.28 4.99
N LYS A 61 -1.14 -12.76 6.17
CA LYS A 61 -1.81 -11.57 6.74
C LYS A 61 -1.59 -10.30 5.93
N LEU A 62 -0.49 -10.16 5.19
CA LEU A 62 -0.34 -9.04 4.23
C LEU A 62 -1.40 -9.14 3.13
N CYS A 63 -1.61 -10.32 2.55
CA CYS A 63 -2.60 -10.53 1.50
C CYS A 63 -4.03 -10.28 2.01
N GLU A 64 -4.39 -10.84 3.18
CA GLU A 64 -5.72 -10.64 3.79
C GLU A 64 -6.02 -9.16 4.05
N ARG A 65 -5.02 -8.38 4.47
CA ARG A 65 -5.18 -6.93 4.67
C ARG A 65 -5.31 -6.16 3.36
N LEU A 66 -4.64 -6.60 2.29
CA LEU A 66 -4.81 -5.99 0.98
C LEU A 66 -6.16 -6.31 0.34
N ASP A 67 -6.71 -7.50 0.58
CA ASP A 67 -8.08 -7.79 0.20
C ASP A 67 -9.04 -6.81 0.86
N GLU A 68 -8.86 -6.58 2.16
CA GLU A 68 -9.69 -5.61 2.88
C GLU A 68 -9.45 -4.18 2.40
N ALA A 69 -8.21 -3.77 2.15
CA ALA A 69 -7.91 -2.46 1.57
C ALA A 69 -8.62 -2.28 0.22
N ASN A 70 -8.62 -3.32 -0.62
CA ASN A 70 -9.32 -3.31 -1.90
C ASN A 70 -10.84 -3.23 -1.75
N ARG A 71 -11.46 -3.87 -0.74
CA ARG A 71 -12.89 -3.67 -0.46
C ARG A 71 -13.19 -2.22 -0.10
N ARG A 72 -12.33 -1.58 0.70
CA ARG A 72 -12.47 -0.16 1.04
C ARG A 72 -12.21 0.77 -0.15
N LEU A 73 -11.35 0.35 -1.08
CA LEU A 73 -11.20 1.03 -2.36
C LEU A 73 -12.48 0.94 -3.21
N ILE A 74 -13.12 -0.22 -3.29
CA ILE A 74 -14.43 -0.35 -3.97
C ILE A 74 -15.47 0.57 -3.33
N ASP A 75 -15.60 0.52 -2.00
CA ASP A 75 -16.51 1.36 -1.23
C ASP A 75 -16.31 2.86 -1.54
N THR A 76 -15.07 3.36 -1.54
CA THR A 76 -14.80 4.79 -1.76
C THR A 76 -15.16 5.25 -3.17
N PHE A 77 -14.94 4.41 -4.20
CA PHE A 77 -15.37 4.70 -5.57
C PHE A 77 -16.90 4.72 -5.68
N ASP A 78 -17.57 3.72 -5.10
CA ASP A 78 -19.03 3.59 -5.15
C ASP A 78 -19.73 4.75 -4.44
N TYR A 79 -19.31 5.08 -3.21
CA TYR A 79 -19.91 6.19 -2.46
C TYR A 79 -19.68 7.53 -3.13
N ARG A 80 -18.49 7.75 -3.69
CA ARG A 80 -18.15 8.99 -4.40
C ARG A 80 -19.01 9.16 -5.65
N ASN A 81 -19.14 8.12 -6.47
CA ASN A 81 -19.95 8.21 -7.69
C ASN A 81 -21.43 8.44 -7.38
N GLN A 82 -21.97 7.77 -6.36
CA GLN A 82 -23.34 8.03 -5.90
C GLN A 82 -23.53 9.46 -5.39
N ALA A 83 -22.53 10.01 -4.68
CA ALA A 83 -22.57 11.40 -4.20
C ALA A 83 -22.59 12.40 -5.37
N MET A 84 -21.80 12.13 -6.41
CA MET A 84 -21.75 12.97 -7.62
C MET A 84 -23.02 12.89 -8.47
N GLU A 85 -23.72 11.75 -8.45
CA GLU A 85 -25.02 11.57 -9.13
C GLU A 85 -26.21 12.21 -8.39
N GLN A 86 -25.96 12.98 -7.32
CA GLN A 86 -26.97 13.62 -6.47
C GLN A 86 -28.00 12.64 -5.88
N LYS A 87 -27.64 11.35 -5.74
CA LYS A 87 -28.48 10.38 -5.05
C LYS A 87 -28.60 10.77 -3.57
N THR A 88 -29.84 10.92 -3.12
CA THR A 88 -30.27 11.53 -1.85
C THR A 88 -30.02 10.60 -0.64
N SER A 89 -28.78 10.13 -0.44
CA SER A 89 -28.41 9.42 0.80
C SER A 89 -27.59 10.34 1.69
N VAL A 90 -28.02 10.45 2.96
CA VAL A 90 -27.62 11.49 3.93
C VAL A 90 -26.16 11.36 4.42
N ASN A 91 -25.38 10.38 3.95
CA ASN A 91 -24.03 10.12 4.46
C ASN A 91 -22.99 9.65 3.43
N LEU A 92 -23.25 9.79 2.12
CA LEU A 92 -22.34 9.26 1.09
C LEU A 92 -20.93 9.88 1.17
N PHE A 93 -20.83 11.18 1.44
CA PHE A 93 -19.55 11.88 1.63
C PHE A 93 -18.76 11.30 2.82
N GLN A 94 -19.40 11.16 3.98
CA GLN A 94 -18.77 10.60 5.18
C GLN A 94 -18.34 9.14 4.97
N ARG A 95 -19.18 8.34 4.31
CA ARG A 95 -18.85 6.95 3.98
C ARG A 95 -17.67 6.85 3.02
N HIS A 96 -17.59 7.74 2.03
CA HIS A 96 -16.44 7.87 1.15
C HIS A 96 -15.16 8.21 1.93
N GLU A 97 -15.21 9.18 2.83
CA GLU A 97 -14.08 9.59 3.68
C GLU A 97 -13.63 8.45 4.63
N TYR A 98 -14.55 7.76 5.31
CA TYR A 98 -14.15 6.63 6.15
C TYR A 98 -13.60 5.45 5.37
N ALA A 99 -14.15 5.17 4.19
CA ALA A 99 -13.62 4.12 3.32
C ALA A 99 -12.19 4.44 2.88
N ILE A 100 -11.92 5.70 2.50
CA ILE A 100 -10.58 6.11 2.06
C ILE A 100 -9.57 6.08 3.22
N GLU A 101 -9.98 6.50 4.42
CA GLU A 101 -9.15 6.47 5.62
C GLU A 101 -8.76 5.03 5.98
N GLN A 102 -9.74 4.11 5.95
CA GLN A 102 -9.53 2.70 6.22
C GLN A 102 -8.61 2.05 5.17
N ALA A 103 -8.80 2.37 3.89
CA ALA A 103 -7.93 1.89 2.82
C ALA A 103 -6.47 2.33 3.05
N VAL A 104 -6.24 3.63 3.30
CA VAL A 104 -4.92 4.20 3.59
C VAL A 104 -4.30 3.57 4.83
N TYR A 105 -5.07 3.39 5.91
CA TYR A 105 -4.61 2.73 7.13
C TYR A 105 -4.11 1.30 6.85
N LEU A 106 -4.88 0.52 6.10
CA LEU A 106 -4.52 -0.86 5.74
C LEU A 106 -3.29 -0.91 4.82
N MET A 107 -3.23 -0.03 3.82
CA MET A 107 -2.05 0.14 2.96
C MET A 107 -0.81 0.44 3.81
N ARG A 108 -0.91 1.40 4.74
CA ARG A 108 0.19 1.75 5.64
C ARG A 108 0.62 0.56 6.49
N ARG A 109 -0.35 -0.17 7.07
CA ARG A 109 -0.06 -1.33 7.90
C ARG A 109 0.65 -2.44 7.13
N VAL A 110 0.23 -2.69 5.89
CA VAL A 110 0.89 -3.66 5.00
C VAL A 110 2.31 -3.23 4.67
N ALA A 111 2.52 -1.96 4.34
CA ALA A 111 3.85 -1.47 4.02
C ALA A 111 4.81 -1.54 5.21
N ASP A 112 4.38 -1.12 6.40
CA ASP A 112 5.21 -1.19 7.61
C ASP A 112 5.62 -2.64 7.91
N GLU A 113 4.66 -3.58 7.89
CA GLU A 113 4.93 -4.98 8.18
C GLU A 113 5.79 -5.66 7.09
N LEU A 114 5.60 -5.29 5.82
CA LEU A 114 6.43 -5.75 4.71
C LEU A 114 7.88 -5.27 4.85
N ILE A 115 8.08 -3.98 5.17
CA ILE A 115 9.41 -3.39 5.40
C ILE A 115 10.11 -4.09 6.56
N ALA A 116 9.41 -4.25 7.70
CA ALA A 116 9.94 -4.90 8.88
C ALA A 116 10.39 -6.35 8.59
N MET A 117 9.55 -7.10 7.86
CA MET A 117 9.83 -8.48 7.49
C MET A 117 11.03 -8.59 6.55
N ILE A 118 11.08 -7.76 5.50
CA ILE A 118 12.20 -7.72 4.56
C ILE A 118 13.50 -7.37 5.29
N TRP A 119 13.49 -6.33 6.12
CA TRP A 119 14.67 -5.93 6.87
C TRP A 119 15.16 -7.04 7.81
N CYS A 120 14.26 -7.67 8.55
CA CYS A 120 14.62 -8.75 9.47
C CYS A 120 15.25 -9.94 8.75
N LEU A 121 14.68 -10.36 7.62
CA LEU A 121 15.19 -11.47 6.83
C LEU A 121 16.51 -11.12 6.12
N HIS A 122 16.67 -9.88 5.66
CA HIS A 122 17.93 -9.38 5.11
C HIS A 122 19.05 -9.43 6.16
N GLU A 123 18.80 -8.98 7.40
CA GLU A 123 19.82 -9.05 8.46
C GLU A 123 20.15 -10.49 8.84
N TRP A 124 19.16 -11.40 8.80
CA TRP A 124 19.38 -12.84 8.98
C TRP A 124 20.26 -13.43 7.88
N GLU A 125 20.03 -13.12 6.59
CA GLU A 125 20.92 -13.54 5.50
C GLU A 125 22.36 -13.05 5.71
N LYS A 126 22.50 -11.83 6.22
CA LYS A 126 23.81 -11.17 6.34
C LYS A 126 24.63 -11.64 7.53
N THR A 127 23.97 -11.99 8.64
CA THR A 127 24.64 -12.29 9.91
C THR A 127 24.56 -13.76 10.31
N GLY A 128 23.65 -14.53 9.69
CA GLY A 128 23.38 -15.92 10.03
C GLY A 128 22.46 -16.09 11.25
N ASP A 129 22.01 -15.00 11.88
CA ASP A 129 21.09 -15.03 13.03
C ASP A 129 20.08 -13.88 12.95
N TYR A 130 18.94 -14.01 13.63
CA TYR A 130 17.94 -12.96 13.66
C TYR A 130 18.44 -11.74 14.45
N PRO A 131 18.16 -10.51 13.99
CA PRO A 131 18.55 -9.32 14.72
C PRO A 131 17.87 -9.29 16.10
N ARG A 132 18.52 -8.75 17.12
CA ARG A 132 17.91 -8.58 18.46
C ARG A 132 16.84 -7.47 18.53
N GLN A 133 16.82 -6.59 17.54
CA GLN A 133 15.85 -5.52 17.39
C GLN A 133 15.58 -5.25 15.91
N ILE A 134 14.32 -5.07 15.54
CA ILE A 134 13.92 -4.57 14.20
C ILE A 134 14.08 -3.05 14.18
N ARG A 135 15.15 -2.57 13.53
CA ARG A 135 15.48 -1.12 13.48
C ARG A 135 14.76 -0.38 12.36
N ILE A 136 14.39 -1.10 11.30
CA ILE A 136 13.61 -0.56 10.17
C ILE A 136 12.28 -1.32 10.16
N ASP A 137 11.32 -0.82 10.93
CA ASP A 137 10.06 -1.48 11.25
C ASP A 137 8.84 -0.83 10.57
N CYS A 138 9.05 0.30 9.91
CA CYS A 138 8.01 1.08 9.27
C CYS A 138 8.56 1.92 8.11
N ILE A 139 7.66 2.49 7.31
CA ILE A 139 8.01 3.44 6.24
C ILE A 139 8.84 4.61 6.77
N GLY A 140 8.51 5.15 7.94
CA GLY A 140 9.24 6.29 8.52
C GLY A 140 10.72 5.96 8.71
N ALA A 141 11.00 4.85 9.39
CA ALA A 141 12.35 4.36 9.59
C ALA A 141 13.07 4.02 8.27
N ALA A 142 12.35 3.46 7.28
CA ALA A 142 12.93 3.16 5.96
C ALA A 142 13.34 4.44 5.22
N LEU A 143 12.48 5.46 5.20
CA LEU A 143 12.75 6.75 4.55
C LEU A 143 13.91 7.50 5.18
N GLU A 144 14.05 7.43 6.51
CA GLU A 144 15.19 7.98 7.24
C GLU A 144 16.48 7.21 6.95
N ALA A 145 16.43 5.88 6.99
CA ALA A 145 17.58 5.02 6.77
C ALA A 145 18.16 5.13 5.35
N THR A 146 17.32 5.26 4.33
CA THR A 146 17.73 5.48 2.93
C THR A 146 18.66 6.68 2.75
N GLN A 147 18.50 7.72 3.60
CA GLN A 147 19.29 8.94 3.55
C GLN A 147 20.64 8.81 4.27
N GLN A 148 20.82 7.77 5.09
CA GLN A 148 21.97 7.63 5.97
C GLN A 148 22.73 6.32 5.72
N ASN A 149 22.19 5.19 6.20
CA ASN A 149 22.95 3.96 6.46
C ASN A 149 22.22 2.67 6.03
N LEU A 150 21.27 2.75 5.10
CA LEU A 150 20.61 1.56 4.56
C LEU A 150 21.59 0.73 3.70
N SER A 151 21.52 -0.60 3.79
CA SER A 151 22.33 -1.47 2.93
C SER A 151 22.03 -1.19 1.46
N LYS A 152 23.04 -1.37 0.58
CA LYS A 152 22.89 -1.13 -0.86
C LYS A 152 21.71 -1.92 -1.45
N ASP A 153 21.52 -3.16 -1.02
CA ASP A 153 20.47 -4.04 -1.54
C ASP A 153 19.07 -3.56 -1.15
N LEU A 154 18.88 -3.17 0.11
CA LEU A 154 17.60 -2.60 0.57
C LEU A 154 17.35 -1.21 -0.03
N LYS A 155 18.41 -0.43 -0.28
CA LYS A 155 18.30 0.87 -0.95
C LYS A 155 17.81 0.71 -2.39
N VAL A 156 18.37 -0.24 -3.14
CA VAL A 156 17.89 -0.57 -4.51
C VAL A 156 16.42 -1.00 -4.48
N LEU A 157 15.99 -1.72 -3.45
CA LEU A 157 14.60 -2.16 -3.29
C LEU A 157 13.63 -1.01 -2.98
N PHE A 158 13.98 -0.12 -2.03
CA PHE A 158 13.05 0.88 -1.50
C PHE A 158 13.11 2.24 -2.20
N ASP A 159 14.27 2.66 -2.73
CA ASP A 159 14.42 3.99 -3.34
C ASP A 159 13.43 4.30 -4.47
N PRO A 160 13.13 3.35 -5.40
CA PRO A 160 12.15 3.59 -6.46
C PRO A 160 10.75 3.92 -5.92
N HIS A 161 10.45 3.49 -4.70
CA HIS A 161 9.13 3.61 -4.06
C HIS A 161 9.06 4.76 -3.05
N ASN A 162 10.13 5.55 -2.91
CA ASN A 162 10.16 6.71 -2.01
C ASN A 162 8.98 7.68 -2.23
N PRO A 163 8.51 7.99 -3.45
CA PRO A 163 7.37 8.89 -3.64
C PRO A 163 6.09 8.39 -2.95
N VAL A 164 5.69 7.13 -3.16
CA VAL A 164 4.48 6.57 -2.55
C VAL A 164 4.65 6.35 -1.06
N MET A 165 5.84 5.94 -0.61
CA MET A 165 6.14 5.79 0.82
C MET A 165 6.03 7.14 1.54
N LYS A 166 6.58 8.22 0.97
CA LYS A 166 6.45 9.58 1.52
C LYS A 166 4.99 10.02 1.57
N ALA A 167 4.25 9.87 0.47
CA ALA A 167 2.83 10.21 0.42
C ALA A 167 2.03 9.47 1.51
N LEU A 168 2.20 8.14 1.60
CA LEU A 168 1.50 7.33 2.59
C LEU A 168 1.89 7.67 4.04
N ASN A 169 3.15 8.07 4.27
CA ASN A 169 3.62 8.55 5.57
C ASN A 169 3.00 9.89 5.96
N GLU A 170 2.97 10.84 5.03
CA GLU A 170 2.37 12.16 5.25
C GLU A 170 0.87 12.07 5.50
N ILE A 171 0.14 11.33 4.66
CA ILE A 171 -1.30 11.08 4.83
C ILE A 171 -1.56 10.40 6.18
N SER A 172 -0.90 9.27 6.47
CA SER A 172 -1.16 8.53 7.71
C SER A 172 -0.82 9.35 8.96
N ASN A 173 0.21 10.20 8.92
CA ASN A 173 0.55 11.05 10.05
C ASN A 173 -0.47 12.18 10.22
N ALA A 174 -0.96 12.77 9.13
CA ALA A 174 -2.01 13.77 9.17
C ALA A 174 -3.30 13.18 9.78
N PHE A 175 -3.75 12.02 9.30
CA PHE A 175 -4.95 11.34 9.82
C PHE A 175 -4.86 11.04 11.33
N LYS A 176 -3.68 10.68 11.83
CA LYS A 176 -3.48 10.28 13.23
C LYS A 176 -3.19 11.42 14.20
N HIS A 177 -2.48 12.47 13.74
CA HIS A 177 -1.82 13.41 14.64
C HIS A 177 -2.13 14.87 14.37
N SER A 178 -2.65 15.22 13.19
CA SER A 178 -2.94 16.60 12.82
C SER A 178 -4.33 16.99 13.30
N PHE A 179 -4.40 17.91 14.26
CA PHE A 179 -5.66 18.41 14.81
C PHE A 179 -6.51 19.13 13.75
N VAL A 180 -5.85 19.85 12.82
CA VAL A 180 -6.51 20.59 11.74
C VAL A 180 -7.03 19.68 10.62
N HIS A 181 -6.74 18.37 10.65
CA HIS A 181 -7.17 17.47 9.57
C HIS A 181 -8.69 17.45 9.37
N SER A 182 -9.45 17.51 10.47
CA SER A 182 -10.92 17.48 10.45
C SER A 182 -11.56 18.75 9.85
N ASP A 183 -10.78 19.76 9.51
CA ASP A 183 -11.27 20.97 8.83
C ASP A 183 -11.45 20.74 7.31
N LEU A 184 -11.09 19.54 6.81
CA LEU A 184 -11.31 19.14 5.42
C LEU A 184 -12.66 18.43 5.24
N THR A 185 -13.37 18.83 4.19
CA THR A 185 -14.49 18.06 3.62
C THR A 185 -14.44 18.21 2.12
N LEU A 186 -13.69 17.32 1.45
CA LEU A 186 -13.38 17.43 0.03
C LEU A 186 -13.66 16.11 -0.68
N ILE A 187 -14.15 16.21 -1.92
CA ILE A 187 -14.34 15.07 -2.81
C ILE A 187 -13.69 15.37 -4.17
N GLY A 188 -13.02 14.39 -4.74
CA GLY A 188 -12.38 14.56 -6.05
C GLY A 188 -13.42 14.67 -7.17
N ARG A 189 -13.20 15.62 -8.10
CA ARG A 189 -14.13 15.93 -9.21
C ARG A 189 -14.15 14.89 -10.32
N ASP A 190 -12.99 14.30 -10.63
CA ASP A 190 -12.84 13.38 -11.75
C ASP A 190 -12.70 11.92 -11.26
N GLU A 191 -12.07 11.71 -10.10
CA GLU A 191 -11.92 10.41 -9.43
C GLU A 191 -11.86 10.61 -7.90
N PRO A 192 -11.95 9.54 -7.09
CA PRO A 192 -11.61 9.59 -5.66
C PRO A 192 -10.18 10.13 -5.42
N CYS A 193 -10.05 11.02 -4.44
CA CYS A 193 -8.77 11.57 -4.01
C CYS A 193 -8.64 11.47 -2.49
N VAL A 194 -7.41 11.27 -2.01
CA VAL A 194 -7.06 11.40 -0.60
C VAL A 194 -6.61 12.82 -0.32
N TYR A 195 -7.30 13.49 0.60
CA TYR A 195 -6.94 14.80 1.11
C TYR A 195 -6.46 14.69 2.55
N ALA A 196 -5.34 15.33 2.86
CA ALA A 196 -4.80 15.37 4.20
C ALA A 196 -4.26 16.76 4.52
N LEU A 197 -4.61 17.29 5.70
CA LEU A 197 -4.10 18.56 6.20
C LEU A 197 -3.19 18.28 7.39
N GLY A 198 -1.88 18.45 7.20
CA GLY A 198 -0.86 18.19 8.19
C GLY A 198 -0.39 19.47 8.87
N LEU A 199 -0.36 19.47 10.20
CA LEU A 199 0.35 20.47 11.00
C LEU A 199 1.33 19.75 11.93
N ALA A 200 2.63 19.93 11.70
CA ALA A 200 3.67 19.19 12.41
C ALA A 200 3.58 19.42 13.93
N HIS A 201 3.33 18.34 14.68
CA HIS A 201 3.11 18.36 16.12
C HIS A 201 2.08 19.40 16.61
N ASN A 202 1.12 19.80 15.75
CA ASN A 202 0.15 20.87 16.02
C ASN A 202 0.77 22.20 16.47
N LYS A 203 1.99 22.49 16.01
CA LYS A 203 2.69 23.75 16.32
C LYS A 203 2.34 24.81 15.29
N LEU A 204 1.79 25.95 15.72
CA LEU A 204 1.50 27.10 14.83
C LEU A 204 2.74 27.70 14.16
N SER A 205 3.93 27.45 14.71
CA SER A 205 5.20 27.82 14.08
C SER A 205 5.61 26.89 12.93
N SER A 206 4.92 25.76 12.75
CA SER A 206 5.12 24.86 11.62
C SER A 206 4.22 25.26 10.46
N GLU A 207 4.68 24.99 9.24
CA GLU A 207 3.87 25.16 8.04
C GLU A 207 2.71 24.16 8.03
N MET A 208 1.50 24.66 7.73
CA MET A 208 0.35 23.83 7.43
C MET A 208 0.48 23.28 6.02
N LYS A 209 0.44 21.96 5.87
CA LYS A 209 0.65 21.27 4.59
C LYS A 209 -0.62 20.61 4.11
N PHE A 210 -1.09 21.02 2.94
CA PHE A 210 -2.19 20.38 2.26
C PHE A 210 -1.65 19.34 1.27
N HIS A 211 -2.07 18.10 1.45
CA HIS A 211 -1.72 16.97 0.60
C HIS A 211 -2.96 16.52 -0.18
N ASN A 212 -2.78 16.27 -1.47
CA ASN A 212 -3.83 15.80 -2.37
C ASN A 212 -3.24 14.73 -3.30
N PHE A 213 -3.78 13.52 -3.23
CA PHE A 213 -3.33 12.40 -4.05
C PHE A 213 -4.52 11.71 -4.70
N SER A 214 -4.41 11.45 -6.00
CA SER A 214 -5.30 10.53 -6.72
C SER A 214 -5.27 9.14 -6.06
N VAL A 215 -6.44 8.54 -5.83
CA VAL A 215 -6.52 7.15 -5.36
C VAL A 215 -5.91 6.21 -6.39
N SER A 216 -6.18 6.41 -7.69
CA SER A 216 -5.61 5.58 -8.75
C SER A 216 -4.08 5.62 -8.77
N TRP A 217 -3.49 6.81 -8.55
CA TRP A 217 -2.04 6.95 -8.40
C TRP A 217 -1.53 6.19 -7.18
N LEU A 218 -2.12 6.40 -5.99
CA LEU A 218 -1.73 5.72 -4.76
C LEU A 218 -1.79 4.20 -4.93
N VAL A 219 -2.86 3.68 -5.52
CA VAL A 219 -3.05 2.24 -5.75
C VAL A 219 -1.98 1.69 -6.70
N ARG A 220 -1.70 2.37 -7.81
CA ARG A 220 -0.70 1.92 -8.79
C ARG A 220 0.70 1.90 -8.19
N GLU A 221 1.12 2.99 -7.56
CA GLU A 221 2.47 3.07 -6.98
C GLU A 221 2.61 2.13 -5.79
N PHE A 222 1.58 1.97 -4.97
CA PHE A 222 1.59 1.01 -3.87
C PHE A 222 1.64 -0.44 -4.36
N SER A 223 0.94 -0.75 -5.45
CA SER A 223 1.02 -2.07 -6.10
C SER A 223 2.44 -2.37 -6.57
N ALA A 224 3.12 -1.38 -7.17
CA ALA A 224 4.51 -1.51 -7.58
C ALA A 224 5.43 -1.78 -6.37
N PHE A 225 5.27 -1.02 -5.28
CA PHE A 225 6.01 -1.22 -4.03
C PHE A 225 5.78 -2.62 -3.44
N TYR A 226 4.51 -3.02 -3.28
CA TYR A 226 4.14 -4.33 -2.74
C TYR A 226 4.74 -5.45 -3.59
N LYS A 227 4.62 -5.36 -4.93
CA LYS A 227 5.16 -6.35 -5.86
C LYS A 227 6.68 -6.46 -5.74
N SER A 228 7.42 -5.36 -5.66
CA SER A 228 8.86 -5.40 -5.44
C SER A 228 9.24 -6.09 -4.13
N GLY A 229 8.54 -5.78 -3.03
CA GLY A 229 8.78 -6.44 -1.75
C GLY A 229 8.45 -7.94 -1.78
N MET A 230 7.35 -8.32 -2.41
CA MET A 230 6.97 -9.73 -2.58
C MET A 230 7.96 -10.49 -3.46
N GLN A 231 8.48 -9.88 -4.53
CA GLN A 231 9.54 -10.46 -5.36
C GLN A 231 10.84 -10.68 -4.56
N TRP A 232 11.20 -9.72 -3.71
CA TRP A 232 12.35 -9.86 -2.83
C TRP A 232 12.19 -11.05 -1.89
N LEU A 233 11.03 -11.17 -1.24
CA LEU A 233 10.70 -12.28 -0.32
C LEU A 233 10.65 -13.65 -1.03
N ALA A 234 10.11 -13.70 -2.25
CA ALA A 234 10.11 -14.91 -3.05
C ALA A 234 11.54 -15.34 -3.42
N SER A 235 12.38 -14.38 -3.82
CA SER A 235 13.80 -14.64 -4.12
C SER A 235 14.55 -15.10 -2.87
N PHE A 236 14.25 -14.53 -1.71
CA PHE A 236 14.76 -14.99 -0.41
C PHE A 236 14.36 -16.44 -0.15
N SER A 237 13.08 -16.78 -0.37
CA SER A 237 12.57 -18.15 -0.22
C SER A 237 13.34 -19.13 -1.10
N GLU A 238 13.57 -18.80 -2.36
CA GLU A 238 14.27 -19.68 -3.31
C GLU A 238 15.71 -19.97 -2.89
N ARG A 239 16.41 -18.97 -2.31
CA ARG A 239 17.78 -19.14 -1.82
C ARG A 239 17.89 -20.03 -0.57
N HIS A 240 16.83 -20.09 0.24
CA HIS A 240 16.88 -20.69 1.59
C HIS A 240 16.02 -21.93 1.76
N ARG A 241 15.09 -22.18 0.84
CA ARG A 241 14.28 -23.38 0.83
C ARG A 241 15.14 -24.56 0.38
N LYS A 242 15.44 -25.45 1.32
CA LYS A 242 16.01 -26.78 1.04
C LYS A 242 14.92 -27.76 0.67
#